data_AF-A0A662KGT1-F1
#
_entry.id   AF-A0A662KGT1-F1
#
_cell.length_a   1.000
_cell.length_b   1.000
_cell.length_c   1.000
_cell.angle_alpha   90.00
_cell.angle_beta   90.00
_cell.angle_gamma   90.00
#
_symmetry.space_group_name_H-M   'P 1'
#
loop_
_entity.id
_entity.type
_entity.pdbx_description
1 polymer ?
#
loop_
_entity_poly.entity_id
_entity_poly.type
_entity_poly.pdbx_seq_one_letter_code
_entity_poly.pdbx_strand_id
1 'polypeptide(L)'
;GRYDIYSRKIPSFMINHQVRILSPFKLKLFDLGSEIFNLFFLKRFIKFLVPDYEDPDNLSGRLSHDLRLIKRNSLSYVGVLSDFRKIPMKKDIDLLISLSGPEPQRGILEKLLLQQARDMDGRIVFTLGRVGESIIKTDGNIEIHGIVDRSKREELLNRAKLVVSRSGYSTIMDLAVTGSKALLIPTPGQPEQEYLARYHMERGNFYSMKQDDLLLARDVERARMYRGIRRRCDVGKSVERVIEEITENVDRFG
;
A
#
# COMPACT_ATOMS: atom_id res chain seq x y z
N GLY A 1 10.99 1.47 -7.15
CA GLY A 1 11.50 0.77 -8.34
C GLY A 1 13.01 0.64 -8.29
N ARG A 2 13.60 -0.24 -9.10
CA ARG A 2 15.07 -0.35 -9.29
C ARG A 2 15.45 0.39 -10.57
N TYR A 3 15.83 1.67 -10.44
CA TYR A 3 16.07 2.58 -11.57
C TYR A 3 17.35 2.28 -12.38
N ASP A 4 18.16 1.36 -11.88
CA ASP A 4 19.45 0.91 -12.39
C ASP A 4 19.36 -0.31 -13.32
N ILE A 5 18.19 -0.96 -13.40
CA ILE A 5 17.97 -2.14 -14.25
C ILE A 5 17.27 -1.70 -15.53
N TYR A 6 18.07 -1.40 -16.57
CA TYR A 6 17.59 -1.13 -17.92
C TYR A 6 18.66 -1.51 -18.95
N SER A 7 18.23 -1.70 -20.20
CA SER A 7 19.15 -1.88 -21.31
C SER A 7 19.04 -0.72 -22.27
N ARG A 8 20.18 -0.30 -22.82
CA ARG A 8 20.21 0.66 -23.94
C ARG A 8 19.89 -0.01 -25.29
N LYS A 9 19.90 -1.34 -25.35
CA LYS A 9 19.73 -2.12 -26.59
C LYS A 9 18.35 -2.72 -26.76
N ILE A 10 17.55 -2.83 -25.69
CA ILE A 10 16.19 -3.37 -25.74
C ILE A 10 15.20 -2.41 -25.06
N PRO A 11 13.96 -2.31 -25.57
CA PRO A 11 12.85 -1.65 -24.91
C PRO A 11 12.80 -1.96 -23.41
N SER A 12 12.85 -0.92 -22.58
CA SER A 12 12.82 -1.06 -21.12
C SER A 12 11.66 -0.25 -20.53
N PHE A 13 10.91 -0.85 -19.61
CA PHE A 13 9.79 -0.22 -18.91
C PHE A 13 10.08 -0.19 -17.40
N MET A 14 9.54 0.81 -16.71
CA MET A 14 9.65 0.93 -15.25
C MET A 14 8.27 0.85 -14.62
N ILE A 15 8.09 -0.09 -13.70
CA ILE A 15 6.86 -0.17 -12.89
C ILE A 15 7.09 0.61 -11.60
N ASN A 16 6.34 1.68 -11.39
CA ASN A 16 6.50 2.51 -10.21
C ASN A 16 5.20 3.22 -9.78
N HIS A 17 4.88 3.14 -8.49
CA HIS A 17 3.69 3.77 -7.89
C HIS A 17 3.97 5.14 -7.26
N GLN A 18 5.24 5.57 -7.25
CA GLN A 18 5.67 6.88 -6.75
C GLN A 18 6.41 7.63 -7.85
N VAL A 19 5.64 8.25 -8.74
CA VAL A 19 6.23 9.09 -9.81
C VAL A 19 6.74 10.43 -9.25
N ARG A 20 6.23 10.86 -8.10
CA ARG A 20 6.73 11.97 -7.26
C ARG A 20 7.12 11.45 -5.88
N ILE A 21 8.33 11.79 -5.43
CA ILE A 21 8.84 11.54 -4.07
C ILE A 21 8.52 12.77 -3.22
N LEU A 22 7.71 12.57 -2.17
CA LEU A 22 7.38 13.65 -1.25
C LEU A 22 8.54 13.93 -0.32
N SER A 23 8.85 15.21 -0.15
CA SER A 23 9.85 15.66 0.82
C SER A 23 9.25 15.80 2.22
N PRO A 24 9.99 15.41 3.28
CA PRO A 24 9.54 15.58 4.67
C PRO A 24 9.27 17.03 5.06
N PHE A 25 9.90 18.00 4.39
CA PHE A 25 9.74 19.42 4.71
C PHE A 25 8.49 20.07 4.09
N LYS A 26 7.66 19.33 3.32
CA LYS A 26 6.47 19.85 2.61
C LYS A 26 6.72 21.11 1.77
N LEU A 27 7.96 21.34 1.38
CA LEU A 27 8.38 22.47 0.56
C LEU A 27 8.08 22.14 -0.91
N LYS A 28 7.18 22.89 -1.56
CA LYS A 28 6.79 22.69 -2.98
C LYS A 28 7.99 22.69 -3.95
N LEU A 29 9.10 23.34 -3.60
CA LEU A 29 10.35 23.34 -4.38
C LEU A 29 11.01 21.96 -4.42
N PHE A 30 10.90 21.16 -3.34
CA PHE A 30 11.46 19.81 -3.31
C PHE A 30 10.62 18.80 -4.11
N ASP A 31 9.29 18.99 -4.18
CA ASP A 31 8.44 18.18 -5.06
C ASP A 31 8.89 18.31 -6.52
N LEU A 32 9.28 19.53 -6.94
CA LEU A 32 9.82 19.80 -8.27
C LEU A 32 11.19 19.14 -8.48
N GLY A 33 12.09 19.22 -7.49
CA GLY A 33 13.39 18.54 -7.52
C GLY A 33 13.28 17.02 -7.62
N SER A 34 12.30 16.43 -6.93
CA SER A 34 12.00 15.00 -7.06
C SER A 34 11.50 14.63 -8.46
N GLU A 35 10.62 15.43 -9.04
CA GLU A 35 10.15 15.19 -10.41
C GLU A 35 11.30 15.32 -11.42
N ILE A 36 12.26 16.24 -11.21
CA ILE A 36 13.48 16.35 -12.01
C ILE A 36 14.36 15.09 -11.88
N PHE A 37 14.54 14.59 -10.65
CA PHE A 37 15.28 13.35 -10.42
C PHE A 37 14.61 12.17 -11.15
N ASN A 38 13.30 11.97 -10.97
CA ASN A 38 12.57 10.91 -11.64
C ASN A 38 12.56 11.09 -13.18
N LEU A 39 12.50 12.33 -13.68
CA LEU A 39 12.67 12.66 -15.10
C LEU A 39 14.02 12.23 -15.66
N PHE A 40 15.10 12.41 -14.89
CA PHE A 40 16.42 11.97 -15.32
C PHE A 40 16.47 10.45 -15.52
N PHE A 41 15.79 9.67 -14.68
CA PHE A 41 15.67 8.23 -14.87
C PHE A 41 14.65 7.84 -15.94
N LEU A 42 13.55 8.57 -16.10
CA LEU A 42 12.54 8.37 -17.14
C LEU A 42 13.17 8.30 -18.53
N LYS A 43 14.21 9.09 -18.83
CA LYS A 43 14.92 9.07 -20.12
C LYS A 43 15.51 7.70 -20.49
N ARG A 44 15.63 6.77 -19.55
CA ARG A 44 16.18 5.41 -19.74
C ARG A 44 15.12 4.37 -20.09
N PHE A 45 13.83 4.74 -19.99
CA PHE A 45 12.70 3.84 -20.18
C PHE A 45 11.77 4.40 -21.25
N ILE A 46 11.06 3.53 -21.95
CA ILE A 46 10.06 3.95 -22.94
C ILE A 46 8.88 4.60 -22.22
N LYS A 47 8.40 3.94 -21.16
CA LYS A 47 7.24 4.37 -20.38
C LYS A 47 7.37 3.95 -18.93
N PHE A 48 6.74 4.72 -18.05
CA PHE A 48 6.48 4.29 -16.69
C PHE A 48 5.08 3.67 -16.63
N LEU A 49 5.02 2.43 -16.17
CA LEU A 49 3.77 1.76 -15.84
C LEU A 49 3.46 2.08 -14.38
N VAL A 50 2.38 2.83 -14.16
CA VAL A 50 1.92 3.26 -12.85
C VAL A 50 0.81 2.30 -12.42
N PRO A 51 1.03 1.47 -11.38
CA PRO A 51 0.03 0.52 -10.90
C PRO A 51 -1.03 1.21 -10.04
N ASP A 52 -1.71 2.19 -10.65
CA ASP A 52 -2.79 3.00 -10.10
C ASP A 52 -3.80 3.29 -11.21
N TYR A 53 -4.94 3.88 -10.86
CA TYR A 53 -5.95 4.35 -11.81
C TYR A 53 -5.64 5.76 -12.28
N GLU A 54 -5.93 6.06 -13.55
CA GLU A 54 -5.77 7.42 -14.11
C GLU A 54 -6.83 8.39 -13.57
N ASP A 55 -8.04 7.90 -13.31
CA ASP A 55 -9.18 8.73 -12.98
C ASP A 55 -9.08 9.34 -11.55
N PRO A 56 -9.93 10.32 -11.20
CA PRO A 56 -9.88 11.00 -9.89
C PRO A 56 -10.08 10.09 -8.67
N ASP A 57 -10.62 8.88 -8.85
CA ASP A 57 -10.79 7.89 -7.79
C ASP A 57 -9.62 6.89 -7.73
N ASN A 58 -8.41 7.43 -7.85
CA ASN A 58 -7.13 6.71 -7.73
C ASN A 58 -6.66 6.54 -6.28
N LEU A 59 -5.62 5.72 -6.09
CA LEU A 59 -5.07 5.33 -4.79
C LEU A 59 -3.87 6.16 -4.37
N SER A 60 -3.08 6.70 -5.31
CA SER A 60 -1.82 7.36 -5.00
C SER A 60 -1.94 8.88 -4.84
N GLY A 61 -3.02 9.49 -5.35
CA GLY A 61 -3.20 10.93 -5.44
C GLY A 61 -1.96 11.63 -5.99
N ARG A 62 -1.52 12.71 -5.35
CA ARG A 62 -0.34 13.49 -5.74
C ARG A 62 0.98 12.71 -5.80
N LEU A 63 1.07 11.46 -5.35
CA LEU A 63 2.28 10.63 -5.55
C LEU A 63 2.48 10.24 -7.01
N SER A 64 1.42 10.02 -7.77
CA SER A 64 1.51 9.73 -9.21
C SER A 64 0.57 10.55 -10.07
N HIS A 65 -0.12 11.53 -9.50
CA HIS A 65 -1.03 12.45 -10.19
C HIS A 65 -0.62 13.92 -10.00
N ASP A 66 -1.24 14.79 -10.80
CA ASP A 66 -0.97 16.24 -10.83
C ASP A 66 0.51 16.59 -11.06
N LEU A 67 1.20 15.76 -11.85
CA LEU A 67 2.62 15.91 -12.16
C LEU A 67 2.85 17.13 -13.06
N ARG A 68 3.90 17.90 -12.79
CA ARG A 68 4.16 19.16 -13.49
C ARG A 68 5.16 18.99 -14.62
N LEU A 69 6.18 18.19 -14.40
CA LEU A 69 7.32 18.07 -15.31
C LEU A 69 7.27 16.80 -16.16
N ILE A 70 6.63 15.74 -15.65
CA ILE A 70 6.54 14.45 -16.35
C ILE A 70 5.36 14.51 -17.32
N LYS A 71 5.66 14.34 -18.61
CA LYS A 71 4.63 14.36 -19.65
C LYS A 71 3.68 13.18 -19.47
N ARG A 72 2.37 13.43 -19.61
CA ARG A 72 1.32 12.41 -19.49
C ARG A 72 1.56 11.21 -20.40
N ASN A 73 2.04 11.42 -21.62
CA ASN A 73 2.31 10.33 -22.58
C ASN A 73 3.48 9.41 -22.17
N SER A 74 4.33 9.82 -21.24
CA SER A 74 5.40 8.98 -20.67
C SER A 74 4.89 8.05 -19.55
N LEU A 75 3.61 8.15 -19.18
CA LEU A 75 2.97 7.37 -18.13
C LEU A 75 1.89 6.47 -18.73
N SER A 76 1.76 5.26 -18.22
CA SER A 76 0.59 4.41 -18.44
C SER A 76 0.04 3.98 -17.09
N TYR A 77 -1.20 4.35 -16.81
CA TYR A 77 -1.91 3.92 -15.60
C TYR A 77 -2.59 2.59 -15.91
N VAL A 78 -2.05 1.52 -15.33
CA VAL A 78 -2.49 0.16 -15.66
C VAL A 78 -3.61 -0.33 -14.73
N GLY A 79 -3.85 0.35 -13.62
CA GLY A 79 -4.68 -0.14 -12.51
C GLY A 79 -3.84 -0.88 -11.46
N VAL A 80 -4.50 -1.47 -10.46
CA VAL A 80 -3.80 -2.13 -9.35
C VAL A 80 -3.15 -3.44 -9.75
N LEU A 81 -1.90 -3.64 -9.30
CA LEU A 81 -1.12 -4.86 -9.48
C LEU A 81 -0.85 -5.50 -8.11
N SER A 82 -1.90 -5.96 -7.44
CA SER A 82 -1.76 -6.74 -6.20
C SER A 82 -1.65 -8.22 -6.52
N ASP A 83 -0.85 -8.92 -5.73
CA ASP A 83 -0.79 -10.37 -5.71
C ASP A 83 -1.98 -11.00 -4.97
N PHE A 84 -2.93 -10.23 -4.48
CA PHE A 84 -4.12 -10.73 -3.79
C PHE A 84 -5.38 -10.64 -4.62
N ARG A 85 -6.39 -11.39 -4.20
CA ARG A 85 -7.72 -11.43 -4.76
C ARG A 85 -8.74 -11.35 -3.64
N LYS A 86 -9.90 -10.80 -3.98
CA LYS A 86 -11.08 -10.90 -3.11
C LYS A 86 -11.66 -12.30 -3.21
N ILE A 87 -11.66 -13.00 -2.08
CA ILE A 87 -12.22 -14.35 -1.96
C ILE A 87 -13.41 -14.27 -1.00
N PRO A 88 -14.60 -14.80 -1.38
CA PRO A 88 -15.74 -14.83 -0.47
C PRO A 88 -15.44 -15.78 0.69
N MET A 89 -15.07 -15.21 1.84
CA MET A 89 -14.77 -15.95 3.07
C MET A 89 -15.63 -15.42 4.23
N LYS A 90 -15.91 -16.29 5.20
CA LYS A 90 -16.53 -15.88 6.46
C LYS A 90 -15.59 -14.91 7.17
N LYS A 91 -16.10 -13.73 7.53
CA LYS A 91 -15.36 -12.71 8.24
C LYS A 91 -15.34 -13.01 9.75
N ASP A 92 -14.45 -13.92 10.17
CA ASP A 92 -14.38 -14.45 11.54
C ASP A 92 -13.20 -13.92 12.36
N ILE A 93 -12.35 -13.08 11.78
CA ILE A 93 -11.28 -12.36 12.49
C ILE A 93 -11.79 -10.94 12.76
N ASP A 94 -11.96 -10.56 14.03
CA ASP A 94 -12.45 -9.24 14.41
C ASP A 94 -11.43 -8.15 14.09
N LEU A 95 -10.16 -8.43 14.32
CA LEU A 95 -9.05 -7.52 14.07
C LEU A 95 -7.82 -8.26 13.54
N LEU A 96 -7.37 -7.91 12.34
CA LEU A 96 -6.08 -8.34 11.80
C LEU A 96 -5.07 -7.22 11.93
N ILE A 97 -4.02 -7.41 12.72
CA ILE A 97 -2.91 -6.48 12.88
C ILE A 97 -1.75 -6.95 12.00
N SER A 98 -1.60 -6.31 10.83
CA SER A 98 -0.60 -6.66 9.83
C SER A 98 0.57 -5.67 9.87
N LEU A 99 1.66 -6.08 10.50
CA LEU A 99 2.86 -5.27 10.66
C LEU A 99 3.90 -5.57 9.59
N SER A 100 4.42 -4.50 8.99
CA SER A 100 5.50 -4.54 8.02
C SER A 100 6.28 -3.23 8.09
N GLY A 101 7.46 -3.22 7.47
CA GLY A 101 8.30 -2.02 7.35
C GLY A 101 9.61 -2.14 8.12
N PRO A 102 10.47 -1.10 8.01
CA PRO A 102 11.81 -1.14 8.56
C PRO A 102 11.82 -1.03 10.08
N GLU A 103 12.83 -1.65 10.70
CA GLU A 103 13.19 -1.38 12.10
C GLU A 103 13.83 0.01 12.24
N PRO A 104 13.71 0.68 13.42
CA PRO A 104 13.08 0.22 14.66
C PRO A 104 11.56 0.48 14.75
N GLN A 105 10.99 1.21 13.80
CA GLN A 105 9.59 1.66 13.89
C GLN A 105 8.59 0.50 13.82
N ARG A 106 8.93 -0.61 13.15
CA ARG A 106 8.10 -1.82 13.17
C ARG A 106 8.01 -2.41 14.59
N GLY A 107 9.14 -2.62 15.27
CA GLY A 107 9.19 -3.16 16.63
C GLY A 107 8.57 -2.25 17.69
N ILE A 108 8.68 -0.92 17.54
CA ILE A 108 8.03 0.05 18.42
C ILE A 108 6.50 -0.09 18.32
N LEU A 109 5.97 -0.07 17.09
CA LEU A 109 4.53 -0.23 16.87
C LEU A 109 4.02 -1.60 17.33
N GLU A 110 4.80 -2.66 17.11
CA GLU A 110 4.48 -4.00 17.58
C GLU A 110 4.23 -4.03 19.10
N LYS A 111 5.17 -3.51 19.88
CA LYS A 111 5.05 -3.46 21.35
C LYS A 111 3.83 -2.66 21.79
N LEU A 112 3.61 -1.48 21.17
CA LEU A 112 2.47 -0.62 21.46
C LEU A 112 1.14 -1.34 21.22
N LEU A 113 0.99 -2.03 20.08
CA LEU A 113 -0.24 -2.71 19.71
C LEU A 113 -0.47 -3.97 20.54
N LEU A 114 0.56 -4.78 20.80
CA LEU A 114 0.44 -5.97 21.64
C LEU A 114 -0.01 -5.61 23.07
N GLN A 115 0.54 -4.52 23.62
CA GLN A 115 0.15 -4.05 24.94
C GLN A 115 -1.34 -3.66 24.97
N GLN A 116 -1.81 -2.88 24.01
CA GLN A 116 -3.20 -2.41 23.98
C GLN A 116 -4.22 -3.48 23.56
N ALA A 117 -3.80 -4.50 22.80
CA ALA A 117 -4.69 -5.56 22.30
C ALA A 117 -5.10 -6.57 23.39
N ARG A 118 -4.32 -6.70 24.48
CA ARG A 118 -4.61 -7.63 25.59
C ARG A 118 -5.92 -7.35 26.31
N ASP A 119 -6.32 -6.08 26.33
CA ASP A 119 -7.54 -5.62 27.00
C ASP A 119 -8.74 -5.56 26.05
N MET A 120 -8.60 -6.09 24.83
CA MET A 120 -9.65 -6.05 23.81
C MET A 120 -10.30 -7.42 23.64
N ASP A 121 -11.62 -7.42 23.45
CA ASP A 121 -12.39 -8.62 23.11
C ASP A 121 -12.35 -8.95 21.61
N GLY A 122 -12.76 -10.17 21.29
CA GLY A 122 -12.89 -10.67 19.92
C GLY A 122 -11.64 -11.38 19.41
N ARG A 123 -11.73 -12.04 18.25
CA ARG A 123 -10.60 -12.76 17.67
C ARG A 123 -9.60 -11.80 17.03
N ILE A 124 -8.41 -11.68 17.61
CA ILE A 124 -7.34 -10.80 17.12
C ILE A 124 -6.23 -11.65 16.52
N VAL A 125 -5.75 -11.30 15.33
CA VAL A 125 -4.65 -11.99 14.66
C VAL A 125 -3.54 -10.99 14.35
N PHE A 126 -2.29 -11.29 14.72
CA PHE A 126 -1.10 -10.52 14.38
C PHE A 126 -0.29 -11.23 13.30
N THR A 127 0.23 -10.48 12.34
CA THR A 127 1.33 -10.91 11.45
C THR A 127 2.49 -9.93 11.59
N LEU A 128 3.60 -10.35 12.19
CA LEU A 128 4.67 -9.46 12.67
C LEU A 128 5.70 -9.06 11.60
N GLY A 129 5.79 -9.82 10.51
CA GLY A 129 6.78 -9.61 9.45
C GLY A 129 8.22 -9.92 9.87
N ARG A 130 8.42 -10.79 10.88
CA ARG A 130 9.74 -11.17 11.40
C ARG A 130 10.30 -12.35 10.61
N VAL A 131 11.36 -12.12 9.82
CA VAL A 131 12.05 -13.18 9.07
C VAL A 131 12.71 -14.16 10.05
N GLY A 132 12.54 -15.46 9.83
CA GLY A 132 13.22 -16.52 10.60
C GLY A 132 12.41 -17.16 11.73
N GLU A 133 11.21 -16.65 12.03
CA GLU A 133 10.33 -17.22 13.07
C GLU A 133 8.93 -17.52 12.49
N SER A 134 8.62 -18.80 12.23
CA SER A 134 7.25 -19.27 11.94
C SER A 134 6.50 -19.56 13.24
N ILE A 135 6.60 -18.67 14.23
CA ILE A 135 6.02 -18.92 15.55
C ILE A 135 4.54 -18.54 15.49
N ILE A 136 3.68 -19.51 15.81
CA ILE A 136 2.28 -19.29 16.17
C ILE A 136 2.21 -19.29 17.69
N LYS A 137 1.97 -18.12 18.30
CA LYS A 137 1.64 -18.02 19.73
C LYS A 137 0.16 -17.70 19.86
N THR A 138 -0.51 -18.37 20.78
CA THR A 138 -1.87 -18.02 21.17
C THR A 138 -1.85 -17.54 22.62
N ASP A 139 -2.35 -16.34 22.85
CA ASP A 139 -2.50 -15.73 24.18
C ASP A 139 -3.96 -15.29 24.32
N GLY A 140 -4.78 -16.12 24.96
CA GLY A 140 -6.23 -15.92 25.03
C GLY A 140 -6.89 -15.84 23.65
N ASN A 141 -7.43 -14.66 23.33
CA ASN A 141 -8.10 -14.35 22.07
C ASN A 141 -7.15 -13.84 20.96
N ILE A 142 -5.84 -13.78 21.22
CA ILE A 142 -4.82 -13.26 20.31
C ILE A 142 -4.03 -14.42 19.69
N GLU A 143 -4.02 -14.50 18.36
CA GLU A 143 -3.19 -15.40 17.56
C GLU A 143 -2.04 -14.58 16.92
N ILE A 144 -0.79 -14.97 17.13
CA ILE A 144 0.39 -14.21 16.67
C ILE A 144 1.21 -15.06 15.72
N HIS A 145 1.40 -14.59 14.49
CA HIS A 145 2.28 -15.17 13.49
C HIS A 145 3.54 -14.30 13.30
N GLY A 146 4.73 -14.90 13.32
CA GLY A 146 5.99 -14.21 13.01
C GLY A 146 6.07 -13.73 11.55
N ILE A 147 6.30 -14.66 10.61
CA ILE A 147 6.15 -14.43 9.16
C ILE A 147 5.07 -15.36 8.59
N VAL A 148 4.31 -14.84 7.63
CA VAL A 148 3.30 -15.61 6.89
C VAL A 148 3.58 -15.51 5.40
N ASP A 149 3.30 -16.59 4.67
CA ASP A 149 3.39 -16.57 3.21
C ASP A 149 2.25 -15.77 2.57
N ARG A 150 2.35 -15.60 1.24
CA ARG A 150 1.36 -14.87 0.44
C ARG A 150 -0.05 -15.44 0.58
N SER A 151 -0.20 -16.76 0.51
CA SER A 151 -1.51 -17.43 0.55
C SER A 151 -2.19 -17.21 1.90
N LYS A 152 -1.42 -17.36 2.98
CA LYS A 152 -1.91 -17.12 4.34
C LYS A 152 -2.26 -15.66 4.56
N ARG A 153 -1.47 -14.72 4.04
CA ARG A 153 -1.80 -13.28 4.13
C ARG A 153 -3.06 -12.92 3.36
N GLU A 154 -3.26 -13.47 2.15
CA GLU A 154 -4.50 -13.32 1.38
C GLU A 154 -5.71 -13.87 2.15
N GLU A 155 -5.58 -15.06 2.74
CA GLU A 155 -6.60 -15.70 3.58
C GLU A 155 -6.98 -14.82 4.78
N LEU A 156 -5.99 -14.35 5.54
CA LEU A 156 -6.19 -13.52 6.73
C LEU A 156 -6.88 -12.19 6.38
N LEU A 157 -6.45 -11.50 5.32
CA LEU A 157 -7.09 -10.29 4.84
C LEU A 157 -8.56 -10.54 4.44
N ASN A 158 -8.84 -11.62 3.72
CA ASN A 158 -10.19 -11.97 3.31
C ASN A 158 -11.09 -12.39 4.49
N ARG A 159 -10.53 -12.89 5.60
CA ARG A 159 -11.27 -13.24 6.83
C ARG A 159 -11.39 -12.08 7.84
N ALA A 160 -10.60 -11.03 7.72
CA ALA A 160 -10.61 -9.88 8.65
C ALA A 160 -11.80 -8.94 8.45
N LYS A 161 -12.52 -8.63 9.54
CA LYS A 161 -13.56 -7.58 9.60
C LYS A 161 -12.93 -6.18 9.52
N LEU A 162 -11.79 -5.99 10.19
CA LEU A 162 -10.99 -4.77 10.17
C LEU A 162 -9.50 -5.12 10.18
N VAL A 163 -8.70 -4.38 9.42
CA VAL A 163 -7.24 -4.49 9.36
C VAL A 163 -6.60 -3.29 10.05
N VAL A 164 -5.54 -3.51 10.83
CA VAL A 164 -4.65 -2.45 11.32
C VAL A 164 -3.32 -2.63 10.61
N SER A 165 -2.84 -1.58 9.93
CA SER A 165 -1.60 -1.67 9.17
C SER A 165 -0.92 -0.32 9.01
N ARG A 166 0.31 -0.35 8.52
CA ARG A 166 0.97 0.83 7.94
C ARG A 166 0.23 1.32 6.69
N SER A 167 0.44 2.57 6.30
CA SER A 167 -0.19 3.21 5.14
C SER A 167 0.70 3.26 3.90
N GLY A 168 1.53 2.22 3.70
CA GLY A 168 2.31 2.09 2.47
C GLY A 168 1.40 1.85 1.25
N TYR A 169 1.83 2.31 0.07
CA TYR A 169 1.02 2.18 -1.15
C TYR A 169 0.62 0.72 -1.45
N SER A 170 1.57 -0.22 -1.38
CA SER A 170 1.26 -1.64 -1.60
C SER A 170 0.20 -2.17 -0.64
N THR A 171 0.22 -1.73 0.63
CA THR A 171 -0.81 -2.11 1.60
C THR A 171 -2.17 -1.55 1.22
N ILE A 172 -2.25 -0.28 0.82
CA ILE A 172 -3.50 0.33 0.35
C ILE A 172 -4.03 -0.40 -0.88
N MET A 173 -3.17 -0.78 -1.80
CA MET A 173 -3.52 -1.56 -2.98
C MET A 173 -4.08 -2.93 -2.61
N ASP A 174 -3.44 -3.65 -1.70
CA ASP A 174 -3.91 -4.94 -1.17
C ASP A 174 -5.29 -4.81 -0.48
N LEU A 175 -5.48 -3.75 0.32
CA LEU A 175 -6.75 -3.44 0.98
C LEU A 175 -7.85 -3.10 -0.04
N ALA A 176 -7.51 -2.37 -1.11
CA ALA A 176 -8.42 -2.05 -2.20
C ALA A 176 -8.89 -3.32 -2.92
N VAL A 177 -7.96 -4.22 -3.25
CA VAL A 177 -8.27 -5.45 -3.98
C VAL A 177 -9.10 -6.41 -3.13
N THR A 178 -8.74 -6.61 -1.86
CA THR A 178 -9.49 -7.49 -0.96
C THR A 178 -10.81 -6.88 -0.49
N GLY A 179 -11.00 -5.56 -0.66
CA GLY A 179 -12.16 -4.82 -0.16
C GLY A 179 -12.20 -4.75 1.36
N SER A 180 -11.03 -4.78 1.99
CA SER A 180 -10.89 -4.76 3.45
C SER A 180 -11.06 -3.35 4.00
N LYS A 181 -11.67 -3.24 5.19
CA LYS A 181 -11.65 -2.00 5.97
C LYS A 181 -10.34 -1.91 6.75
N ALA A 182 -9.86 -0.69 7.02
CA ALA A 182 -8.63 -0.52 7.76
C ALA A 182 -8.58 0.69 8.69
N LEU A 183 -7.83 0.52 9.79
CA LEU A 183 -7.17 1.57 10.56
C LEU A 183 -5.73 1.68 10.07
N LEU A 184 -5.35 2.85 9.57
CA LEU A 184 -4.00 3.12 9.08
C LEU A 184 -3.16 3.87 10.12
N ILE A 185 -1.94 3.38 10.35
CA ILE A 185 -0.98 3.99 11.28
C ILE A 185 0.31 4.31 10.52
N PRO A 186 0.47 5.52 9.94
CA PRO A 186 1.65 5.86 9.18
C PRO A 186 2.92 5.73 10.02
N THR A 187 4.03 5.29 9.42
CA THR A 187 5.33 5.32 10.07
C THR A 187 5.76 6.77 10.34
N PRO A 188 6.06 7.17 11.59
CA PRO A 188 6.51 8.52 11.90
C PRO A 188 7.71 8.93 11.06
N GLY A 189 7.65 10.11 10.43
CA GLY A 189 8.74 10.62 9.61
C GLY A 189 8.85 9.98 8.22
N GLN A 190 7.84 9.21 7.77
CA GLN A 190 7.72 8.75 6.39
C GLN A 190 6.64 9.57 5.65
N PRO A 191 7.03 10.60 4.87
CA PRO A 191 6.09 11.57 4.31
C PRO A 191 5.05 10.95 3.37
N GLU A 192 5.45 9.93 2.62
CA GLU A 192 4.56 9.17 1.74
C GLU A 192 3.44 8.49 2.53
N GLN A 193 3.78 7.75 3.59
CA GLN A 193 2.81 7.05 4.41
C GLN A 193 1.88 8.04 5.12
N GLU A 194 2.42 9.12 5.68
CA GLU A 194 1.64 10.18 6.32
C GLU A 194 0.68 10.85 5.33
N TYR A 195 1.14 11.10 4.11
CA TYR A 195 0.33 11.63 3.03
C TYR A 195 -0.81 10.66 2.65
N LEU A 196 -0.50 9.38 2.41
CA LEU A 196 -1.47 8.38 2.00
C LEU A 196 -2.53 8.14 3.08
N ALA A 197 -2.12 8.06 4.35
CA ALA A 197 -3.04 7.97 5.48
C ALA A 197 -4.05 9.13 5.47
N ARG A 198 -3.56 10.36 5.33
CA ARG A 198 -4.41 11.57 5.26
C ARG A 198 -5.30 11.57 4.02
N TYR A 199 -4.74 11.25 2.84
CA TYR A 199 -5.46 11.20 1.57
C TYR A 199 -6.65 10.23 1.64
N HIS A 200 -6.45 9.01 2.15
CA HIS A 200 -7.53 8.04 2.29
C HIS A 200 -8.54 8.40 3.39
N MET A 201 -8.11 9.10 4.44
CA MET A 201 -9.01 9.61 5.47
C MET A 201 -9.91 10.72 4.96
N GLU A 202 -9.36 11.70 4.24
CA GLU A 202 -10.11 12.80 3.60
C GLU A 202 -11.14 12.27 2.58
N ARG A 203 -10.83 11.17 1.89
CA ARG A 203 -11.76 10.50 0.95
C ARG A 203 -12.77 9.57 1.62
N GLY A 204 -12.75 9.42 2.95
CA GLY A 204 -13.66 8.53 3.68
C GLY A 204 -13.41 7.04 3.44
N ASN A 205 -12.23 6.67 2.93
CA ASN A 205 -11.86 5.28 2.65
C ASN A 205 -11.44 4.55 3.93
N PHE A 206 -10.50 5.12 4.67
CA PHE A 206 -9.91 4.53 5.88
C PHE A 206 -9.75 5.57 6.98
N TYR A 207 -9.94 5.16 8.24
CA TYR A 207 -9.55 5.99 9.37
C TYR A 207 -8.03 5.90 9.56
N SER A 208 -7.40 6.97 10.02
CA SER A 208 -5.97 6.95 10.32
C SER A 208 -5.66 7.66 11.63
N MET A 209 -4.61 7.20 12.31
CA MET A 209 -4.11 7.82 13.54
C MET A 209 -2.59 7.79 13.57
N LYS A 210 -1.98 8.85 14.11
CA LYS A 210 -0.53 8.86 14.33
C LYS A 210 -0.16 7.82 15.39
N GLN A 211 1.00 7.20 15.23
CA GLN A 211 1.48 6.17 16.16
C GLN A 211 1.51 6.65 17.61
N ASP A 212 2.01 7.86 17.85
CA ASP A 212 2.18 8.40 19.19
C ASP A 212 0.85 8.80 19.86
N ASP A 213 -0.21 8.98 19.06
CA ASP A 213 -1.56 9.38 19.51
C ASP A 213 -2.56 8.20 19.57
N LEU A 214 -2.07 6.98 19.28
CA LEU A 214 -2.88 5.79 19.09
C LEU A 214 -3.47 5.27 20.40
N LEU A 215 -4.81 5.19 20.44
CA LEU A 215 -5.57 4.44 21.44
C LEU A 215 -6.39 3.37 20.71
N LEU A 216 -5.86 2.14 20.66
CA LEU A 216 -6.30 1.07 19.78
C LEU A 216 -7.80 0.79 19.89
N ALA A 217 -8.34 0.61 21.10
CA ALA A 217 -9.76 0.34 21.30
C ALA A 217 -10.65 1.47 20.72
N ARG A 218 -10.35 2.73 21.04
CA ARG A 218 -11.06 3.92 20.53
C ARG A 218 -10.96 4.01 19.00
N ASP A 219 -9.76 3.85 18.47
CA ASP A 219 -9.45 4.09 17.07
C ASP A 219 -9.97 2.95 16.17
N VAL A 220 -10.08 1.73 16.69
CA VAL A 220 -10.78 0.61 16.04
C VAL A 220 -12.26 0.90 15.88
N GLU A 221 -12.95 1.41 16.92
CA GLU A 221 -14.37 1.76 16.79
C GLU A 221 -14.60 2.86 15.74
N ARG A 222 -13.72 3.87 15.69
CA ARG A 222 -13.76 4.90 14.64
C ARG A 222 -13.52 4.32 13.25
N ALA A 223 -12.54 3.42 13.12
CA ALA A 223 -12.23 2.79 11.83
C ALA A 223 -13.37 1.90 11.30
N ARG A 224 -14.18 1.29 12.18
CA ARG A 224 -15.34 0.48 11.77
C ARG A 224 -16.40 1.28 11.00
N MET A 225 -16.51 2.59 11.26
CA MET A 225 -17.44 3.50 10.57
C MET A 225 -17.06 3.74 9.11
N TYR A 226 -15.79 3.54 8.76
CA TYR A 226 -15.31 3.70 7.40
C TYR A 226 -15.70 2.51 6.54
N ARG A 227 -15.79 2.75 5.23
CA ARG A 227 -16.35 1.78 4.26
C ARG A 227 -15.27 0.97 3.55
N GLY A 228 -14.01 1.33 3.69
CA GLY A 228 -12.94 0.86 2.81
C GLY A 228 -13.06 1.46 1.41
N ILE A 229 -12.14 1.09 0.54
CA ILE A 229 -12.17 1.48 -0.88
C ILE A 229 -13.30 0.71 -1.57
N ARG A 230 -14.20 1.43 -2.25
CA ARG A 230 -15.40 0.85 -2.91
C ARG A 230 -15.22 0.58 -4.39
N ARG A 231 -14.13 1.06 -4.97
CA ARG A 231 -13.79 0.84 -6.37
C ARG A 231 -13.71 -0.65 -6.67
N ARG A 232 -14.23 -1.05 -7.84
CA ARG A 232 -13.97 -2.37 -8.40
C ARG A 232 -12.51 -2.46 -8.84
N CYS A 233 -11.78 -3.38 -8.23
CA CYS A 233 -10.40 -3.69 -8.59
C CYS A 233 -10.38 -4.96 -9.46
N ASP A 234 -9.81 -4.86 -10.66
CA ASP A 234 -9.65 -5.97 -11.59
C ASP A 234 -8.17 -6.12 -11.93
N VAL A 235 -7.49 -7.01 -11.20
CA VAL A 235 -6.05 -7.26 -11.37
C VAL A 235 -5.79 -7.92 -12.72
N GLY A 236 -6.70 -8.79 -13.20
CA GLY A 236 -6.57 -9.45 -14.50
C GLY A 236 -6.50 -8.44 -15.64
N LYS A 237 -7.45 -7.51 -15.68
CA LYS A 237 -7.42 -6.38 -16.64
C LYS A 237 -6.21 -5.49 -16.49
N SER A 238 -5.69 -5.33 -15.27
CA SER A 238 -4.50 -4.52 -15.03
C SER A 238 -3.25 -5.18 -15.60
N VAL A 239 -3.15 -6.51 -15.50
CA VAL A 239 -2.09 -7.31 -16.15
C VAL A 239 -2.23 -7.26 -17.67
N GLU A 240 -3.44 -7.42 -18.22
CA GLU A 240 -3.69 -7.30 -19.66
C GLU A 240 -3.18 -5.96 -20.22
N ARG A 241 -3.51 -4.84 -19.57
CA ARG A 241 -3.00 -3.50 -19.96
C ARG A 241 -1.49 -3.37 -19.90
N VAL A 242 -0.84 -4.01 -18.92
CA VAL A 242 0.64 -4.04 -18.84
C VAL A 242 1.20 -4.75 -20.07
N ILE A 243 0.63 -5.88 -20.46
CA ILE A 243 1.08 -6.64 -21.63
C ILE A 243 0.81 -5.85 -22.92
N GLU A 244 -0.37 -5.26 -23.08
CA GLU A 244 -0.72 -4.40 -24.22
C GLU A 244 0.29 -3.26 -24.38
N GLU A 245 0.60 -2.53 -23.31
CA GLU A 245 1.58 -1.43 -23.35
C GLU A 245 2.99 -1.90 -23.69
N ILE A 246 3.38 -3.10 -23.25
CA ILE A 246 4.67 -3.67 -23.62
C ILE A 246 4.68 -4.03 -25.10
N THR A 247 3.69 -4.77 -25.59
CA THR A 247 3.61 -5.24 -26.98
C THR A 247 3.53 -4.07 -27.97
N GLU A 248 2.61 -3.12 -27.75
CA GLU A 248 2.41 -1.98 -28.66
C GLU A 248 3.66 -1.10 -28.82
N ASN A 249 4.48 -0.99 -27.78
CA ASN A 249 5.69 -0.19 -27.81
C ASN A 249 6.88 -1.00 -28.33
N VAL A 250 7.00 -2.29 -28.02
CA VAL A 250 8.06 -3.13 -28.59
C VAL A 250 7.94 -3.20 -30.11
N ASP A 251 6.73 -3.37 -30.65
CA ASP A 251 6.50 -3.43 -32.11
C ASP A 251 6.80 -2.10 -32.83
N ARG A 252 6.78 -0.97 -32.12
CA ARG A 252 7.16 0.35 -32.68
C ARG A 252 8.68 0.60 -32.69
N PHE A 253 9.46 -0.20 -31.98
CA PHE A 253 10.90 -0.05 -31.83
C PHE A 253 11.72 -1.23 -32.40
N GLY A 254 11.06 -2.28 -32.89
CA GLY A 254 11.66 -3.37 -33.68
C GLY A 254 11.63 -3.07 -35.17
#